data_AF-A0A6G3WR02-F1
#
_entry.id   AF-A0A6G3WR02-F1
#
_cell.length_a   1.000
_cell.length_b   1.000
_cell.length_c   1.000
_cell.angle_alpha   90.00
_cell.angle_beta   90.00
_cell.angle_gamma   90.00
#
_symmetry.space_group_name_H-M   'P 1'
#
loop_
_entity.id
_entity.type
_entity.pdbx_description
1 polymer ?
#
loop_
_entity_poly.entity_id
_entity_poly.type
_entity_poly.pdbx_seq_one_letter_code
_entity_poly.pdbx_strand_id
1 'polypeptide(L)' 'EDLRVALFPASDDADALDLAARRLTETRLAQPALFTTQYALARLLGAWGVQPAALLGHSIGELTAACLSGVL' A
#
# COMPACT_ATOMS: atom_id res chain seq x y z
N GLU A 1 4.77 -10.18 -11.60
CA GLU A 1 4.91 -10.82 -10.27
C GLU A 1 3.68 -10.46 -9.46
N ASP A 2 3.14 -11.40 -8.67
CA ASP A 2 1.93 -11.16 -7.88
C ASP A 2 2.27 -10.42 -6.58
N LEU A 3 1.70 -9.22 -6.39
CA LEU A 3 1.92 -8.39 -5.21
C LEU A 3 1.49 -9.08 -3.91
N ARG A 4 0.49 -9.97 -3.97
CA ARG A 4 0.01 -10.70 -2.79
C ARG A 4 1.09 -11.62 -2.22
N VAL A 5 1.89 -12.24 -3.07
CA VAL A 5 2.98 -13.13 -2.63
C VAL A 5 4.10 -12.34 -1.96
N ALA A 6 4.29 -11.07 -2.35
CA ALA A 6 5.26 -10.18 -1.73
C ALA A 6 4.76 -9.65 -0.37
N LEU A 7 3.46 -9.33 -0.24
CA LEU A 7 2.86 -8.82 1.00
C LEU A 7 2.52 -9.92 2.01
N PHE A 8 2.17 -11.11 1.52
CA PHE A 8 1.69 -12.24 2.31
C PHE A 8 2.44 -13.51 1.86
N PRO A 9 3.68 -13.71 2.35
CA PRO A 9 4.45 -14.91 2.02
C PRO A 9 3.73 -16.17 2.52
N ALA A 10 3.92 -17.28 1.82
CA ALA A 10 3.22 -18.54 2.10
C ALA A 10 3.73 -19.29 3.36
N SER A 11 4.84 -18.83 3.95
CA SER A 11 5.47 -19.41 5.14
C SER A 11 5.91 -18.27 6.06
N ASP A 12 5.73 -18.50 7.36
CA ASP A 12 6.18 -17.60 8.44
C ASP A 12 7.59 -17.96 8.94
N ASP A 13 8.29 -18.84 8.22
CA ASP A 13 9.70 -19.13 8.49
C ASP A 13 10.55 -17.86 8.39
N ALA A 14 11.52 -17.71 9.30
CA ALA A 14 12.29 -16.47 9.44
C ALA A 14 13.05 -16.10 8.16
N ASP A 15 13.60 -17.08 7.44
CA ASP A 15 14.34 -16.84 6.20
C ASP A 15 13.39 -16.42 5.07
N ALA A 16 12.19 -17.02 5.03
CA ALA A 16 11.16 -16.64 4.06
C ALA A 16 10.66 -15.21 4.28
N LEU A 17 10.48 -14.81 5.55
CA LEU A 17 10.09 -13.45 5.93
C LEU A 17 11.18 -12.42 5.60
N ASP A 18 12.45 -12.71 5.88
CA ASP A 18 13.57 -11.81 5.52
C ASP A 18 13.69 -11.64 4.00
N LEU A 19 13.57 -12.72 3.22
CA LEU A 19 13.56 -12.64 1.76
C LEU A 19 12.39 -11.80 1.24
N ALA A 20 11.19 -11.98 1.79
CA ALA A 20 10.01 -11.18 1.42
C ALA A 20 10.23 -9.69 1.73
N ALA A 21 10.75 -9.38 2.93
CA ALA A 21 11.06 -8.02 3.33
C ALA A 21 12.06 -7.35 2.39
N ARG A 22 13.14 -8.05 2.01
CA ARG A 22 14.12 -7.55 1.03
C ARG A 22 13.50 -7.28 -0.33
N ARG A 23 12.67 -8.19 -0.85
CA ARG A 23 11.97 -7.99 -2.13
C ARG A 23 11.02 -6.79 -2.09
N LEU A 24 10.32 -6.57 -0.98
CA LEU A 24 9.46 -5.40 -0.80
C LEU A 24 10.21 -4.06 -0.85
N THR A 25 11.54 -4.05 -0.72
CA THR A 25 12.36 -2.83 -0.91
C THR A 25 12.58 -2.47 -2.37
N GLU A 26 12.36 -3.40 -3.30
CA GLU A 26 12.47 -3.12 -4.73
C GLU A 26 11.34 -2.19 -5.15
N THR A 27 11.66 -1.03 -5.73
CA THR A 27 10.68 0.03 -6.08
C THR A 27 9.44 -0.49 -6.82
N ARG A 28 9.63 -1.46 -7.73
CA ARG A 28 8.56 -2.09 -8.52
C ARG A 28 7.52 -2.86 -7.67
N LEU A 29 7.90 -3.29 -6.47
CA LEU A 29 7.02 -3.94 -5.48
C LEU A 29 6.64 -2.95 -4.37
N ALA A 30 7.59 -2.14 -3.90
CA ALA A 30 7.41 -1.15 -2.85
C ALA A 30 6.31 -0.14 -3.18
N GLN A 31 6.34 0.46 -4.37
CA GLN A 31 5.37 1.49 -4.77
C GLN A 31 3.92 0.96 -4.81
N PRO A 32 3.60 -0.15 -5.51
CA PRO A 32 2.24 -0.68 -5.50
C PRO A 32 1.82 -1.23 -4.12
N ALA A 33 2.76 -1.78 -3.33
CA ALA A 33 2.48 -2.18 -1.94
C ALA A 33 2.07 -0.98 -1.07
N LEU A 34 2.83 0.12 -1.16
CA LEU A 34 2.53 1.36 -0.44
C LEU A 34 1.19 1.95 -0.87
N PHE A 35 0.92 2.05 -2.18
CA PHE A 35 -0.36 2.52 -2.69
C PHE A 35 -1.52 1.68 -2.16
N THR A 36 -1.45 0.36 -2.30
CA THR A 36 -2.52 -0.56 -1.88
C THR A 36 -2.80 -0.44 -0.38
N THR A 37 -1.74 -0.38 0.42
CA THR A 37 -1.84 -0.24 1.89
C THR A 37 -2.49 1.09 2.28
N GLN A 38 -2.02 2.20 1.72
CA GLN A 38 -2.56 3.54 2.01
C GLN A 38 -4.02 3.65 1.56
N TYR A 39 -4.35 3.18 0.36
CA TYR A 39 -5.70 3.21 -0.18
C TYR A 39 -6.67 2.37 0.67
N ALA A 40 -6.29 1.13 0.99
CA ALA A 40 -7.10 0.26 1.84
C ALA A 40 -7.33 0.86 3.23
N LEU A 41 -6.29 1.45 3.84
CA LEU A 41 -6.41 2.13 5.12
C LEU A 41 -7.35 3.34 5.05
N ALA A 42 -7.22 4.19 4.04
CA ALA A 42 -8.11 5.33 3.85
C ALA A 42 -9.57 4.90 3.63
N ARG A 43 -9.79 3.81 2.88
CA ARG A 43 -11.13 3.23 2.69
C ARG A 43 -11.70 2.69 3.99
N LEU A 44 -10.90 2.03 4.81
CA LEU A 44 -11.30 1.56 6.13
C LEU A 44 -11.71 2.73 7.04
N LEU A 45 -10.89 3.79 7.11
CA LEU A 45 -11.20 5.00 7.86
C LEU A 45 -12.52 5.64 7.36
N GLY A 46 -12.71 5.71 6.05
CA GLY A 46 -13.96 6.19 5.45
C GLY A 46 -15.17 5.33 5.82
N ALA A 47 -15.01 4.01 5.89
CA ALA A 47 -16.06 3.09 6.35
C ALA A 47 -16.40 3.29 7.83
N TRP A 48 -15.47 3.80 8.64
CA TRP A 48 -15.71 4.24 10.02
C TRP A 48 -16.24 5.67 10.14
N GLY A 49 -16.54 6.33 9.01
CA GLY A 49 -17.13 7.66 8.97
C GLY A 49 -16.14 8.81 8.98
N VAL A 50 -14.83 8.56 8.93
CA VAL A 50 -13.82 9.63 8.81
C VAL A 50 -13.90 10.26 7.43
N GLN A 51 -14.19 11.56 7.38
CA GLN A 51 -14.25 12.34 6.14
C GLN A 51 -13.08 13.34 6.12
N PRO A 52 -12.08 13.17 5.23
CA PRO A 52 -10.98 14.10 5.13
C PRO A 52 -11.44 15.43 4.50
N ALA A 53 -11.05 16.55 5.10
CA ALA A 53 -11.29 17.88 4.52
C ALA A 53 -10.33 18.22 3.36
N ALA A 54 -9.17 17.57 3.34
CA ALA A 54 -8.17 17.68 2.28
C ALA A 54 -7.38 16.37 2.18
N LEU A 55 -6.84 16.09 0.99
CA LEU A 55 -5.99 14.94 0.72
C LEU A 55 -4.66 15.43 0.14
N LEU A 56 -3.56 14.98 0.72
CA LEU A 56 -2.20 15.27 0.30
C LEU A 56 -1.38 13.99 0.41
N GLY A 57 -0.39 13.85 -0.47
CA GLY A 57 0.56 12.75 -0.42
C GLY A 57 1.93 13.23 -0.81
N HIS A 58 2.94 12.42 -0.52
CA HIS A 58 4.32 12.66 -0.96
C HIS A 58 4.73 11.54 -1.92
N SER A 59 5.24 11.88 -3.10
CA SER A 59 5.67 10.90 -4.12
C SER A 59 4.52 9.94 -4.46
N ILE A 60 4.69 8.61 -4.30
CA ILE A 60 3.63 7.63 -4.57
C ILE A 60 2.32 7.90 -3.81
N GLY A 61 2.40 8.55 -2.65
CA GLY A 61 1.22 8.93 -1.89
C GLY A 61 0.33 9.97 -2.59
N GLU A 62 0.89 10.79 -3.49
CA GLU A 62 0.12 11.74 -4.31
C GLU A 62 -0.88 11.01 -5.21
N LEU A 63 -0.49 9.86 -5.77
CA LEU A 63 -1.38 9.01 -6.56
C LEU A 63 -2.49 8.39 -5.70
N THR A 64 -2.18 7.99 -4.47
CA THR A 64 -3.20 7.54 -3.52
C THR A 64 -4.21 8.65 -3.23
N ALA A 65 -3.73 9.87 -2.96
CA ALA A 65 -4.58 11.03 -2.71
C ALA A 65 -5.46 11.38 -3.92
N ALA A 66 -4.88 11.38 -5.12
CA ALA A 66 -5.58 11.65 -6.38
C ALA A 66 -6.65 10.59 -6.71
N CYS A 67 -6.39 9.32 -6.40
CA CYS A 67 -7.37 8.24 -6.57
C CYS A 67 -8.53 8.37 -5.56
N LEU A 68 -8.24 8.66 -4.29
CA LEU A 68 -9.26 8.83 -3.25
C LEU A 68 -10.12 10.09 -3.44
N SER A 69 -9.58 11.14 -4.07
CA SER A 69 -10.33 12.35 -4.42
C SER A 69 -11.20 12.20 -5.67
N GLY A 70 -11.03 11.12 -6.44
CA GLY A 70 -11.77 10.88 -7.68
C GLY A 70 -11.31 11.73 -8.88
N VAL A 71 -10.10 12.29 -8.83
CA VAL A 71 -9.54 13.08 -9.93
C VAL A 71 -8.89 12.22 -11.03
N LEU A 72 -8.55 10.96 -10.71
CA LEU A 72 -8.01 9.94 -11.60
C LEU A 72 -9.11 9.05 -12.20
#